data_AF-A0A5R2N650-F1
#
_entry.id   AF-A0A5R2N650-F1
#
_cell.length_a   1.000
_cell.length_b   1.000
_cell.length_c   1.000
_cell.angle_alpha   90.00
_cell.angle_beta   90.00
_cell.angle_gamma   90.00
#
_symmetry.space_group_name_H-M   'P 1'
#
loop_
_entity.id
_entity.type
_entity.pdbx_description
1 polymer ?
#
loop_
_entity_poly.entity_id
_entity_poly.type
_entity_poly.pdbx_seq_one_letter_code
_entity_poly.pdbx_strand_id
1 'polypeptide(L)'
;IGGVQGVIVTIFRAPAFIVTLGVSMILQGVLLDLLPPGSNLISLVGQPMGTIFSLYMPPLASYAILIGVVVIFAILCFQTHVTRVSRSIVSNLGTSVIVPVVLLAVVGAATVRVFDAYRGVPVMVAFLLCMLGVFAYITTQTRFGLHLFAVGANAEAVRRSGISVNRLKITAFVLTGMFAALAGMMAAGRVLGVSPDSADTTLLLE
;
A
#
# COMPACT_ATOMS: atom_id res chain seq x y z
N ILE A 1 -14.77 -4.21 4.51
CA ILE A 1 -15.15 -3.97 3.08
C ILE A 1 -14.38 -4.89 2.15
N GLY A 2 -13.05 -4.77 2.05
CA GLY A 2 -12.23 -5.63 1.17
C GLY A 2 -12.45 -7.13 1.38
N GLY A 3 -12.46 -7.62 2.63
CA GLY A 3 -12.72 -9.04 2.90
C GLY A 3 -14.11 -9.53 2.44
N VAL A 4 -15.14 -8.69 2.60
CA VAL A 4 -16.50 -9.02 2.13
C VAL A 4 -16.54 -9.09 0.61
N GLN A 5 -15.96 -8.10 -0.08
CA GLN A 5 -15.82 -8.13 -1.54
C GLN A 5 -15.04 -9.37 -2.01
N GLY A 6 -13.93 -9.70 -1.33
CA GLY A 6 -13.11 -10.86 -1.63
C GLY A 6 -13.86 -12.18 -1.45
N VAL A 7 -14.67 -12.31 -0.41
CA VAL A 7 -15.52 -13.49 -0.18
C VAL A 7 -16.60 -13.60 -1.25
N ILE A 8 -17.28 -12.50 -1.58
CA ILE A 8 -18.32 -12.49 -2.61
C ILE A 8 -17.75 -12.89 -3.98
N VAL A 9 -16.64 -12.26 -4.39
CA VAL A 9 -16.00 -12.55 -5.69
C VAL A 9 -15.42 -13.96 -5.73
N THR A 10 -14.84 -14.44 -4.63
CA THR A 10 -14.13 -15.73 -4.61
C THR A 10 -15.06 -16.92 -4.43
N ILE A 11 -16.07 -16.82 -3.55
CA ILE A 11 -16.98 -17.92 -3.23
C ILE A 11 -18.19 -17.91 -4.16
N PHE A 12 -18.85 -16.77 -4.33
CA PHE A 12 -20.06 -16.65 -5.16
C PHE A 12 -19.74 -16.47 -6.65
N ARG A 13 -18.46 -16.36 -7.02
CA ARG A 13 -17.97 -16.20 -8.40
C ARG A 13 -18.64 -15.02 -9.13
N ALA A 14 -19.07 -14.02 -8.37
CA ALA A 14 -19.64 -12.81 -8.92
C ALA A 14 -18.53 -11.99 -9.63
N PRO A 15 -18.85 -11.31 -10.75
CA PRO A 15 -17.91 -10.39 -11.40
C PRO A 15 -17.43 -9.30 -10.43
N ALA A 16 -16.12 -9.13 -10.32
CA ALA A 16 -15.52 -8.19 -9.35
C ALA A 16 -16.02 -6.75 -9.54
N PHE A 17 -16.18 -6.31 -10.80
CA PHE A 17 -16.69 -4.99 -11.14
C PHE A 17 -18.06 -4.69 -10.50
N ILE A 18 -19.01 -5.63 -10.58
CA ILE A 18 -20.37 -5.44 -10.03
C ILE A 18 -20.31 -5.32 -8.52
N VAL A 19 -19.47 -6.14 -7.87
CA VAL A 19 -19.34 -6.16 -6.41
C VAL A 19 -18.66 -4.87 -5.92
N THR A 20 -17.61 -4.41 -6.59
CA THR A 20 -16.91 -3.19 -6.19
C THR A 20 -17.74 -1.94 -6.46
N LEU A 21 -18.44 -1.87 -7.60
CA LEU A 21 -19.31 -0.75 -7.95
C LEU A 21 -20.53 -0.69 -7.01
N GLY A 22 -21.22 -1.81 -6.80
CA GLY A 22 -22.36 -1.88 -5.89
C GLY A 22 -21.99 -1.49 -4.45
N VAL A 23 -20.83 -1.96 -3.96
CA VAL A 23 -20.35 -1.55 -2.64
C VAL A 23 -20.01 -0.06 -2.60
N SER A 24 -19.42 0.51 -3.65
CA SER A 24 -19.17 1.95 -3.74
C SER A 24 -20.47 2.76 -3.65
N MET A 25 -21.51 2.37 -4.39
CA MET A 25 -22.82 3.04 -4.35
C MET A 25 -23.49 2.93 -2.98
N ILE A 26 -23.39 1.77 -2.32
CA ILE A 26 -23.87 1.61 -0.95
C ILE A 26 -23.13 2.56 -0.01
N LEU A 27 -21.80 2.66 -0.12
CA LEU A 27 -21.00 3.55 0.72
C LEU A 27 -21.34 5.03 0.47
N GLN A 28 -21.58 5.43 -0.79
CA GLN A 28 -22.04 6.77 -1.14
C GLN A 28 -23.42 7.06 -0.53
N GLY A 29 -24.36 6.12 -0.58
CA GLY A 29 -25.67 6.25 0.06
C GLY A 29 -25.59 6.37 1.58
N VAL A 30 -24.75 5.55 2.22
CA VAL A 30 -24.48 5.64 3.67
C VAL A 30 -23.83 6.97 4.03
N LEU A 31 -22.93 7.47 3.18
CA LEU A 31 -22.29 8.77 3.40
C LEU A 31 -23.33 9.90 3.37
N LEU A 32 -24.27 9.91 2.41
CA LEU A 32 -25.36 10.88 2.36
C LEU A 32 -26.25 10.88 3.60
N ASP A 33 -26.49 9.71 4.20
CA ASP A 33 -27.24 9.59 5.46
C ASP A 33 -26.47 10.14 6.67
N LEU A 34 -25.14 10.02 6.66
CA LEU A 34 -24.26 10.51 7.73
C LEU A 34 -23.96 12.02 7.66
N LEU A 35 -24.31 12.69 6.55
CA LEU A 35 -23.98 14.09 6.34
C LEU A 35 -24.87 15.03 7.18
N PRO A 36 -24.31 16.08 7.82
CA PRO A 36 -25.11 17.05 8.57
C PRO A 36 -26.14 17.76 7.66
N PRO A 37 -27.39 17.96 8.12
CA PRO A 37 -28.39 18.67 7.35
C PRO A 37 -27.94 20.13 7.11
N GLY A 38 -27.61 20.46 5.86
CA GLY A 38 -27.21 21.81 5.43
C GLY A 38 -25.78 21.94 4.88
N SER A 39 -24.93 20.90 4.97
CA SER A 39 -23.59 20.91 4.37
C SER A 39 -23.25 19.57 3.72
N ASN A 40 -22.94 19.58 2.41
CA ASN A 40 -22.58 18.38 1.65
C ASN A 40 -21.14 17.87 1.92
N LEU A 41 -20.61 18.17 3.11
CA LEU A 41 -19.23 17.91 3.49
C LEU A 41 -19.09 17.71 4.99
N ILE A 42 -18.36 16.67 5.38
CA ILE A 42 -17.89 16.46 6.74
C ILE A 42 -16.53 17.16 6.85
N SER A 43 -16.46 18.27 7.58
CA SER A 43 -15.21 19.01 7.78
C SER A 43 -14.35 18.35 8.86
N LEU A 44 -13.08 18.09 8.54
CA LEU A 44 -12.06 17.57 9.47
C LEU A 44 -11.16 18.70 10.01
N VAL A 45 -11.50 19.97 9.73
CA VAL A 45 -10.76 21.13 10.24
C VAL A 45 -10.80 21.15 11.77
N GLY A 46 -9.63 21.16 12.42
CA GLY A 46 -9.49 21.17 13.88
C GLY A 46 -9.52 19.79 14.55
N GLN A 47 -9.75 18.71 13.79
CA GLN A 47 -9.69 17.34 14.32
C GLN A 47 -8.25 16.81 14.35
N PRO A 48 -7.90 15.91 15.29
CA PRO A 48 -6.55 15.37 15.43
C PRO A 48 -6.05 14.66 14.15
N MET A 49 -6.95 14.05 13.37
CA MET A 49 -6.58 13.46 12.08
C MET A 49 -6.06 14.50 11.07
N GLY A 50 -6.67 15.69 10.99
CA GLY A 50 -6.23 16.74 10.07
C GLY A 50 -4.86 17.32 10.45
N THR A 51 -4.54 17.34 11.74
CA THR A 51 -3.24 17.80 12.23
C THR A 51 -2.15 16.77 11.94
N ILE A 52 -2.34 15.50 12.30
CA ILE A 52 -1.30 14.45 12.17
C ILE A 52 -0.76 14.33 10.73
N PHE A 53 -1.61 14.45 9.71
CA PHE A 53 -1.19 14.29 8.31
C PHE A 53 -0.68 15.57 7.66
N SER A 54 -0.86 16.73 8.29
CA SER A 54 -0.36 18.02 7.80
C SER A 54 0.99 18.43 8.42
N LEU A 55 1.50 17.68 9.40
CA LEU A 55 2.83 17.91 9.95
C LEU A 55 3.94 17.56 8.94
N TYR A 56 4.96 18.43 8.92
CA TYR A 56 6.23 18.20 8.24
C TYR A 56 7.24 17.66 9.25
N MET A 57 8.00 16.64 8.87
CA MET A 57 9.04 16.08 9.74
C MET A 57 10.23 17.03 9.84
N PRO A 58 10.82 17.18 11.04
CA PRO A 58 12.09 17.89 11.19
C PRO A 58 13.20 17.16 10.39
N PRO A 59 14.19 17.90 9.85
CA PRO A 59 15.20 17.37 8.94
C PRO A 59 15.92 16.13 9.49
N LEU A 60 16.31 16.18 10.77
CA LEU A 60 16.98 15.08 11.49
C LEU A 60 16.17 13.77 11.48
N ALA A 61 14.86 13.86 11.70
CA ALA A 61 13.98 12.68 11.72
C ALA A 61 13.86 12.05 10.33
N SER A 62 13.82 12.87 9.27
CA SER A 62 13.76 12.39 7.89
C SER A 62 15.01 11.60 7.49
N TYR A 63 16.20 12.12 7.82
CA TYR A 63 17.45 11.41 7.58
C TYR A 63 17.58 10.15 8.45
N ALA A 64 17.13 10.18 9.70
CA ALA A 64 17.13 8.99 10.58
C ALA A 64 16.25 7.86 10.02
N ILE A 65 15.06 8.18 9.51
CA ILE A 65 14.16 7.20 8.88
C ILE A 65 14.78 6.67 7.60
N LEU A 66 15.38 7.52 6.77
CA LEU A 66 16.06 7.09 5.55
C LEU A 66 17.19 6.10 5.88
N ILE A 67 18.03 6.41 6.87
CA ILE A 67 19.10 5.51 7.32
C ILE A 67 18.50 4.19 7.81
N GLY A 68 17.44 4.22 8.62
CA GLY A 68 16.74 3.02 9.08
C GLY A 68 16.22 2.17 7.92
N VAL A 69 15.58 2.78 6.92
CA VAL A 69 15.06 2.09 5.73
C VAL A 69 16.19 1.48 4.90
N VAL A 70 17.29 2.21 4.69
CA VAL A 70 18.45 1.71 3.94
C VAL A 70 19.13 0.56 4.69
N VAL A 71 19.27 0.64 6.01
CA VAL A 71 19.85 -0.42 6.84
C VAL A 71 18.97 -1.66 6.83
N ILE A 72 17.66 -1.51 7.03
CA ILE A 72 16.71 -2.62 6.94
C ILE A 72 16.79 -3.26 5.55
N PHE A 73 16.73 -2.47 4.48
CA PHE A 73 16.81 -2.96 3.11
C PHE A 73 18.14 -3.68 2.83
N ALA A 74 19.25 -3.16 3.33
CA ALA A 74 20.57 -3.81 3.24
C ALA A 74 20.60 -5.17 3.95
N ILE A 75 20.03 -5.26 5.16
CA ILE A 75 19.90 -6.52 5.91
C ILE A 75 19.07 -7.53 5.10
N LEU A 76 17.96 -7.10 4.52
CA LEU A 76 17.08 -7.95 3.71
C LEU A 76 17.77 -8.44 2.43
N CYS A 77 18.48 -7.56 1.71
CA CYS A 77 19.29 -7.94 0.56
C CYS A 77 20.41 -8.91 0.94
N PHE A 78 21.03 -8.72 2.10
CA PHE A 78 22.07 -9.61 2.60
C PHE A 78 21.52 -11.00 2.95
N GLN A 79 20.40 -11.07 3.68
CA GLN A 79 19.74 -12.34 4.01
C GLN A 79 19.30 -13.11 2.76
N THR A 80 18.76 -12.41 1.77
CA THR A 80 18.35 -13.01 0.50
C THR A 80 19.54 -13.48 -0.32
N HIS A 81 20.67 -12.76 -0.31
CA HIS A 81 21.91 -13.20 -0.92
C HIS A 81 22.48 -14.46 -0.24
N VAL A 82 22.56 -14.49 1.09
CA VAL A 82 22.99 -15.68 1.86
C VAL A 82 22.11 -16.89 1.55
N THR A 83 20.79 -16.69 1.41
CA THR A 83 19.84 -17.75 1.04
C THR A 83 19.98 -18.21 -0.42
N ARG A 84 20.47 -17.35 -1.32
CA ARG A 84 20.72 -17.71 -2.73
C ARG A 84 22.04 -18.45 -2.90
N VAL A 85 23.08 -18.08 -2.15
CA VAL A 85 24.39 -18.75 -2.14
C VAL A 85 24.29 -20.17 -1.60
N SER A 86 23.49 -20.39 -0.55
CA SER A 86 23.23 -21.74 -0.03
C SER A 86 22.45 -22.65 -0.99
N ARG A 87 21.84 -22.08 -2.04
CA ARG A 87 21.10 -22.80 -3.09
C ARG A 87 21.85 -22.90 -4.42
N SER A 88 23.16 -22.64 -4.42
CA SER A 88 24.04 -22.76 -5.60
C SER A 88 23.60 -21.95 -6.83
N ILE A 89 22.87 -20.85 -6.64
CA ILE A 89 22.49 -19.93 -7.72
C ILE A 89 23.64 -18.95 -7.93
N VAL A 90 24.13 -18.82 -9.16
CA VAL A 90 25.21 -17.87 -9.52
C VAL A 90 24.75 -16.45 -9.19
N SER A 91 25.27 -15.87 -8.10
CA SER A 91 24.87 -14.56 -7.61
C SER A 91 26.10 -13.73 -7.30
N ASN A 92 26.29 -12.65 -8.05
CA ASN A 92 27.29 -11.64 -7.73
C ASN A 92 26.75 -10.73 -6.61
N LEU A 93 27.52 -10.63 -5.52
CA LEU A 93 27.23 -9.77 -4.38
C LEU A 93 27.02 -8.30 -4.82
N GLY A 94 27.80 -7.86 -5.80
CA GLY A 94 27.72 -6.51 -6.35
C GLY A 94 26.35 -6.17 -6.95
N THR A 95 25.86 -6.98 -7.88
CA THR A 95 24.58 -6.71 -8.55
C THR A 95 23.36 -7.03 -7.70
N SER A 96 23.47 -8.00 -6.79
CA SER A 96 22.33 -8.47 -5.99
C SER A 96 22.10 -7.67 -4.70
N VAL A 97 23.15 -7.05 -4.14
CA VAL A 97 23.08 -6.34 -2.85
C VAL A 97 23.55 -4.89 -2.99
N ILE A 98 24.75 -4.66 -3.53
CA ILE A 98 25.35 -3.32 -3.53
C ILE A 98 24.58 -2.36 -4.43
N VAL A 99 24.30 -2.74 -5.67
CA VAL A 99 23.56 -1.90 -6.63
C VAL A 99 22.19 -1.44 -6.10
N PRO A 100 21.28 -2.34 -5.66
CA PRO A 100 19.96 -1.91 -5.20
C PRO A 100 20.02 -1.10 -3.89
N VAL A 101 20.94 -1.41 -2.98
CA VAL A 101 21.10 -0.67 -1.71
C VAL A 101 21.66 0.73 -1.97
N VAL A 102 22.68 0.86 -2.82
CA VAL A 102 23.27 2.15 -3.20
C VAL A 102 22.27 2.98 -3.99
N LEU A 103 21.54 2.39 -4.93
CA LEU A 103 20.48 3.07 -5.67
C LEU A 103 19.41 3.63 -4.73
N LEU A 104 18.91 2.81 -3.79
CA LEU A 104 17.92 3.24 -2.81
C LEU A 104 18.46 4.37 -1.92
N ALA A 105 19.71 4.27 -1.46
CA ALA A 105 20.33 5.29 -0.62
C ALA A 105 20.52 6.63 -1.37
N VAL A 106 21.01 6.59 -2.61
CA VAL A 106 21.22 7.79 -3.43
C VAL A 106 19.90 8.44 -3.80
N VAL A 107 18.93 7.67 -4.30
CA VAL A 107 17.62 8.19 -4.68
C VAL A 107 16.89 8.73 -3.45
N GLY A 108 16.86 7.98 -2.35
CA GLY A 108 16.22 8.40 -1.11
C GLY A 108 16.85 9.66 -0.52
N ALA A 109 18.18 9.77 -0.51
CA ALA A 109 18.88 10.98 -0.04
C ALA A 109 18.60 12.19 -0.94
N ALA A 110 18.55 12.01 -2.26
CA ALA A 110 18.19 13.07 -3.19
C ALA A 110 16.74 13.53 -2.97
N THR A 111 15.81 12.60 -2.79
CA THR A 111 14.40 12.92 -2.49
C THR A 111 14.28 13.71 -1.19
N VAL A 112 14.91 13.25 -0.09
CA VAL A 112 14.89 13.96 1.20
C VAL A 112 15.47 15.37 1.08
N ARG A 113 16.60 15.54 0.37
CA ARG A 113 17.22 16.85 0.12
C ARG A 113 16.29 17.83 -0.59
N VAL A 114 15.57 17.36 -1.61
CA VAL A 114 14.61 18.19 -2.34
C VAL A 114 13.48 18.62 -1.42
N PHE A 115 12.89 17.71 -0.65
CA PHE A 115 11.79 18.04 0.25
C PHE A 115 12.21 18.98 1.40
N ASP A 116 13.41 18.79 1.94
CA ASP A 116 13.96 19.62 3.00
C ASP A 116 14.19 21.07 2.55
N ALA A 117 14.56 21.28 1.28
CA ALA A 117 14.73 22.60 0.70
C ALA A 117 13.43 23.42 0.58
N TYR A 118 12.26 22.76 0.54
CA TYR A 118 10.97 23.44 0.45
C TYR A 118 10.33 23.66 1.82
N ARG A 119 9.99 22.58 2.54
CA ARG A 119 9.30 22.64 3.86
C ARG A 119 9.57 21.41 4.75
N GLY A 120 10.47 20.51 4.37
CA GLY A 120 10.63 19.21 4.99
C GLY A 120 9.81 18.12 4.31
N VAL A 121 10.01 16.86 4.72
CA VAL A 121 9.24 15.72 4.20
C VAL A 121 7.88 15.65 4.90
N PRO A 122 6.75 15.68 4.17
CA PRO A 122 5.43 15.47 4.77
C PRO A 122 5.36 14.08 5.42
N VAL A 123 4.85 14.00 6.65
CA VAL A 123 4.68 12.71 7.37
C VAL A 123 3.90 11.71 6.51
N MET A 124 2.90 12.19 5.76
CA MET A 124 2.09 11.40 4.82
C MET A 124 2.96 10.67 3.78
N VAL A 125 3.95 11.34 3.19
CA VAL A 125 4.84 10.77 2.17
C VAL A 125 5.78 9.73 2.80
N ALA A 126 6.35 10.04 3.96
CA ALA A 126 7.21 9.09 4.69
C ALA A 126 6.46 7.80 5.07
N PHE A 127 5.22 7.94 5.54
CA PHE A 127 4.37 6.79 5.86
C PHE A 127 4.07 5.94 4.62
N LEU A 128 3.68 6.56 3.49
CA LEU A 128 3.45 5.85 2.23
C LEU A 128 4.69 5.10 1.74
N LEU A 129 5.86 5.74 1.76
CA LEU A 129 7.12 5.11 1.35
C LEU A 129 7.50 3.93 2.26
N CYS A 130 7.30 4.08 3.57
CA CYS A 130 7.51 2.99 4.53
C CYS A 130 6.60 1.80 4.21
N MET A 131 5.30 2.04 4.02
CA MET A 131 4.33 0.99 3.72
C MET A 131 4.62 0.33 2.37
N LEU A 132 4.98 1.11 1.34
CA LEU A 132 5.40 0.61 0.04
C LEU A 132 6.62 -0.30 0.18
N GLY A 133 7.65 0.10 0.94
CA GLY A 133 8.85 -0.70 1.16
C GLY A 133 8.56 -2.04 1.85
N VAL A 134 7.79 -2.00 2.95
CA VAL A 134 7.40 -3.21 3.70
C VAL A 134 6.63 -4.18 2.80
N PHE A 135 5.64 -3.70 2.05
CA PHE A 135 4.80 -4.57 1.24
C PHE A 135 5.42 -4.98 -0.09
N ALA A 136 6.30 -4.16 -0.67
CA ALA A 136 7.15 -4.58 -1.78
C ALA A 136 8.03 -5.76 -1.35
N TYR A 137 8.62 -5.69 -0.15
CA TYR A 137 9.39 -6.80 0.40
C TYR A 137 8.52 -8.05 0.64
N ILE A 138 7.36 -7.90 1.30
CA ILE A 138 6.44 -9.02 1.53
C ILE A 138 6.07 -9.68 0.18
N THR A 139 5.78 -8.89 -0.84
CA THR A 139 5.32 -9.41 -2.14
C THR A 139 6.45 -10.02 -2.97
N THR A 140 7.69 -9.57 -2.82
CA THR A 140 8.82 -10.07 -3.62
C THR A 140 9.61 -11.19 -2.96
N GLN A 141 9.71 -11.19 -1.62
CA GLN A 141 10.65 -12.06 -0.90
C GLN A 141 9.96 -13.12 -0.02
N THR A 142 8.63 -13.03 0.19
CA THR A 142 7.92 -14.02 1.02
C THR A 142 7.17 -15.06 0.17
N ARG A 143 6.87 -16.22 0.79
CA ARG A 143 6.04 -17.28 0.19
C ARG A 143 4.67 -16.78 -0.21
N PHE A 144 4.10 -15.83 0.55
CA PHE A 144 2.81 -15.23 0.24
C PHE A 144 2.83 -14.56 -1.14
N GLY A 145 3.84 -13.73 -1.40
CA GLY A 145 4.02 -13.06 -2.68
C GLY A 145 4.25 -14.03 -3.84
N LEU A 146 5.10 -15.05 -3.65
CA LEU A 146 5.32 -16.09 -4.65
C LEU A 146 4.03 -16.84 -5.01
N HIS A 147 3.25 -17.23 -4.01
CA HIS A 147 1.96 -17.88 -4.25
C HIS A 147 1.00 -16.92 -4.96
N LEU A 148 1.03 -15.62 -4.64
CA LEU A 148 0.14 -14.62 -5.22
C LEU A 148 0.42 -14.46 -6.71
N PHE A 149 1.68 -14.35 -7.11
CA PHE A 149 2.09 -14.32 -8.52
C PHE A 149 1.78 -15.64 -9.24
N ALA A 150 2.01 -16.79 -8.59
CA ALA A 150 1.70 -18.10 -9.18
C ALA A 150 0.19 -18.26 -9.47
N VAL A 151 -0.68 -17.76 -8.59
CA VAL A 151 -2.13 -17.77 -8.80
C VAL A 151 -2.52 -16.92 -10.01
N GLY A 152 -1.85 -15.79 -10.23
CA GLY A 152 -2.06 -14.92 -11.40
C GLY A 152 -1.65 -15.59 -12.72
N ALA A 153 -0.59 -16.40 -12.71
CA ALA A 153 -0.12 -17.11 -13.90
C ALA A 153 -0.99 -18.34 -14.24
N ASN A 154 -1.28 -19.21 -13.25
CA ASN A 154 -2.14 -20.38 -13.46
C ASN A 154 -2.80 -20.86 -12.15
N ALA A 155 -4.01 -20.39 -11.89
CA ALA A 155 -4.77 -20.76 -10.70
C ALA A 155 -5.07 -22.26 -10.59
N GLU A 156 -5.24 -22.97 -11.71
CA GLU A 156 -5.55 -24.40 -11.69
C GLU A 156 -4.34 -25.25 -11.28
N ALA A 157 -3.15 -24.90 -11.78
CA ALA A 157 -1.90 -25.53 -11.38
C ALA A 157 -1.61 -25.32 -9.89
N VAL A 158 -1.82 -24.10 -9.39
CA VAL A 158 -1.66 -23.79 -7.96
C VAL A 158 -2.63 -24.59 -7.10
N ARG A 159 -3.90 -24.73 -7.52
CA ARG A 159 -4.87 -25.57 -6.81
C ARG A 159 -4.45 -27.04 -6.77
N ARG A 160 -3.88 -27.57 -7.86
CA ARG A 160 -3.36 -28.95 -7.92
C ARG A 160 -2.12 -29.17 -7.03
N SER A 161 -1.37 -28.12 -6.72
CA SER A 161 -0.24 -28.16 -5.77
C SER A 161 -0.64 -28.10 -4.29
N GLY A 162 -1.95 -28.15 -3.98
CA GLY A 162 -2.46 -28.13 -2.60
C GLY A 162 -2.56 -26.74 -1.97
N ILE A 163 -2.27 -25.68 -2.72
CA ILE A 163 -2.38 -24.29 -2.24
C ILE A 163 -3.82 -23.80 -2.41
N SER A 164 -4.42 -23.30 -1.33
CA SER A 164 -5.78 -22.79 -1.33
C SER A 164 -5.88 -21.44 -2.04
N VAL A 165 -6.15 -21.46 -3.35
CA VAL A 165 -6.33 -20.25 -4.19
C VAL A 165 -7.36 -19.29 -3.61
N ASN A 166 -8.46 -19.81 -3.05
CA ASN A 166 -9.53 -18.99 -2.50
C ASN A 166 -9.07 -18.12 -1.33
N ARG A 167 -8.28 -18.68 -0.40
CA ARG A 167 -7.74 -17.91 0.74
C ARG A 167 -6.83 -16.80 0.24
N LEU A 168 -6.00 -17.10 -0.75
CA LEU A 168 -5.07 -16.13 -1.30
C LEU A 168 -5.77 -14.94 -1.97
N LYS A 169 -6.84 -15.21 -2.73
CA LYS A 169 -7.70 -14.17 -3.33
C LYS A 169 -8.37 -13.32 -2.26
N ILE A 170 -8.95 -13.94 -1.23
CA ILE A 170 -9.58 -13.21 -0.13
C ILE A 170 -8.57 -12.34 0.62
N THR A 171 -7.38 -12.86 0.94
CA THR A 171 -6.31 -12.08 1.58
C THR A 171 -5.88 -10.90 0.72
N ALA A 172 -5.74 -11.08 -0.60
CA ALA A 172 -5.43 -9.98 -1.51
C ALA A 172 -6.50 -8.87 -1.46
N PHE A 173 -7.79 -9.23 -1.50
CA PHE A 173 -8.89 -8.27 -1.35
C PHE A 173 -8.92 -7.59 0.02
N VAL A 174 -8.62 -8.31 1.11
CA VAL A 174 -8.49 -7.74 2.46
C VAL A 174 -7.36 -6.71 2.50
N LEU A 175 -6.19 -7.04 1.97
CA LEU A 175 -5.04 -6.14 1.92
C LEU A 175 -5.36 -4.90 1.10
N THR A 176 -5.89 -5.05 -0.12
CA THR A 176 -6.28 -3.90 -0.97
C THR A 176 -7.32 -3.03 -0.28
N GLY A 177 -8.31 -3.62 0.41
CA GLY A 177 -9.29 -2.86 1.18
C GLY A 177 -8.69 -2.14 2.39
N MET A 178 -7.70 -2.72 3.06
CA MET A 178 -6.95 -2.07 4.13
C MET A 178 -6.15 -0.87 3.60
N PHE A 179 -5.47 -1.02 2.46
CA PHE A 179 -4.76 0.06 1.78
C PHE A 179 -5.70 1.17 1.34
N ALA A 180 -6.84 0.83 0.74
CA ALA A 180 -7.84 1.80 0.32
C ALA A 180 -8.38 2.60 1.51
N ALA A 181 -8.64 1.94 2.65
CA ALA A 181 -9.08 2.62 3.87
C ALA A 181 -8.00 3.55 4.44
N LEU A 182 -6.74 3.10 4.50
CA LEU A 182 -5.62 3.91 4.96
C LEU A 182 -5.39 5.11 4.04
N ALA A 183 -5.38 4.90 2.72
CA ALA A 183 -5.24 5.96 1.73
C ALA A 183 -6.40 6.97 1.81
N GLY A 184 -7.63 6.49 1.96
CA GLY A 184 -8.81 7.33 2.15
C GLY A 184 -8.74 8.18 3.43
N MET A 185 -8.30 7.61 4.55
CA MET A 185 -8.08 8.36 5.79
C MET A 185 -7.02 9.45 5.63
N MET A 186 -5.93 9.16 4.93
CA MET A 186 -4.87 10.13 4.68
C MET A 186 -5.33 11.24 3.72
N ALA A 187 -6.08 10.89 2.68
CA ALA A 187 -6.68 11.83 1.74
C ALA A 187 -7.68 12.77 2.44
N ALA A 188 -8.56 12.23 3.27
CA ALA A 188 -9.49 13.00 4.10
C ALA A 188 -8.76 13.97 5.04
N GLY A 189 -7.68 13.51 5.68
CA GLY A 189 -6.84 14.35 6.53
C GLY A 189 -6.14 15.49 5.79
N ARG A 190 -5.75 15.26 4.52
CA ARG A 190 -5.12 16.29 3.66
C ARG A 190 -6.12 17.33 3.15
N VAL A 191 -7.27 16.88 2.68
CA VAL A 191 -8.33 17.75 2.13
C VAL A 191 -9.11 18.45 3.25
N LEU A 192 -8.92 18.01 4.51
CA LEU A 192 -9.61 18.50 5.71
C LEU A 192 -11.13 18.40 5.58
N GLY A 193 -11.61 17.47 4.77
CA GLY A 193 -13.02 17.22 4.57
C GLY A 193 -13.28 16.01 3.69
N VAL A 194 -14.50 15.49 3.78
CA VAL A 194 -15.00 14.37 2.97
C VAL A 194 -16.37 14.74 2.41
N SER A 195 -16.54 14.59 1.11
CA SER A 195 -17.80 14.74 0.39
C SER A 195 -18.13 13.45 -0.38
N PRO A 196 -19.39 13.24 -0.81
CA PRO A 196 -19.75 12.12 -1.68
C PRO A 196 -18.91 12.03 -2.97
N ASP A 197 -18.52 13.18 -3.52
CA ASP A 197 -17.64 13.28 -4.69
C ASP A 197 -16.21 12.81 -4.42
N SER A 198 -15.81 12.65 -3.16
CA SER A 198 -14.49 12.09 -2.81
C SER A 198 -14.38 10.60 -3.17
N ALA A 199 -15.51 9.93 -3.44
CA ALA A 199 -15.59 8.54 -3.87
C ALA A 199 -15.93 8.40 -5.37
N ASP A 200 -15.60 9.42 -6.17
CA ASP A 200 -16.00 9.48 -7.57
C ASP A 200 -15.45 8.31 -8.41
N THR A 201 -16.32 7.69 -9.20
CA THR A 201 -16.05 6.48 -10.01
C THR A 201 -15.81 6.82 -11.49
N THR A 202 -15.68 8.10 -11.83
CA THR A 202 -15.45 8.60 -13.19
C THR A 202 -14.26 7.94 -13.90
N LEU A 203 -13.21 7.56 -13.17
CA LEU A 203 -12.05 6.82 -13.71
C LEU A 203 -12.33 5.35 -14.12
N LEU A 204 -13.50 4.79 -13.82
CA LEU A 204 -13.87 3.40 -14.17
C LEU A 204 -14.80 3.32 -15.40
N LEU A 205 -15.27 4.46 -15.92
CA LEU A 205 -16.24 4.54 -17.02
C LEU A 205 -15.67 5.20 -18.30
N GLU A 206 -14.40 5.63 -18.28
CA GLU A 206 -13.60 5.94 -19.47
C GLU A 206 -12.65 4.77 -19.80
#